data_AF-A0AAU0UHN8-F1
#
_entry.id   AF-A0AAU0UHN8-F1
#
_cell.length_a   1.000
_cell.length_b   1.000
_cell.length_c   1.000
_cell.angle_alpha   90.00
_cell.angle_beta   90.00
_cell.angle_gamma   90.00
#
_symmetry.space_group_name_H-M   'P 1'
#
loop_
_entity.id
_entity.type
_entity.pdbx_description
1 polymer ?
#
loop_
_entity_poly.entity_id
_entity_poly.type
_entity_poly.pdbx_seq_one_letter_code
_entity_poly.pdbx_strand_id
1 'polypeptide(L)' 'MVENKHKQKHIRGWTLFFLALVILGYVVPFTLLTSVAKVYGAFLFWAAFAIVAVIAVGILTAGWRD' A
#
# COMPACT_ATOMS: atom_id res chain seq x y z
N MET A 1 15.59 22.99 17.03
CA MET A 1 14.43 22.91 16.10
C MET A 1 14.75 22.27 14.72
N VAL A 2 15.83 21.49 14.56
CA VAL A 2 16.23 20.93 13.24
C VAL A 2 15.94 19.41 13.11
N GLU A 3 15.89 18.69 14.22
CA GLU A 3 15.76 17.23 14.27
C GLU A 3 14.41 16.68 13.77
N ASN A 4 13.36 17.50 13.82
CA ASN A 4 12.00 17.07 13.48
C ASN A 4 11.75 16.90 11.97
N LYS A 5 12.63 17.42 11.10
CA LYS A 5 12.43 17.35 9.64
C LYS A 5 12.67 15.95 9.06
N HIS A 6 13.59 15.17 9.62
CA HIS A 6 13.93 13.84 9.11
C HIS A 6 12.86 12.79 9.46
N LYS A 7 12.34 12.79 10.70
CA LYS A 7 11.20 11.95 11.10
C LYS A 7 9.95 12.25 10.27
N GLN A 8 9.66 13.53 10.03
CA GLN A 8 8.55 13.99 9.19
C GLN A 8 8.66 13.54 7.72
N LYS A 9 9.86 13.53 7.15
CA LYS A 9 10.08 13.09 5.77
C LYS A 9 9.81 11.58 5.61
N HIS A 10 10.17 10.79 6.61
CA HIS A 10 9.89 9.35 6.64
C HIS A 10 8.38 9.07 6.69
N ILE A 11 7.67 9.75 7.61
CA ILE A 11 6.21 9.61 7.75
C ILE A 11 5.50 10.05 6.46
N ARG A 12 5.90 11.17 5.86
CA ARG A 12 5.34 11.65 4.58
C ARG A 12 5.52 10.65 3.43
N GLY A 13 6.67 9.99 3.35
CA GLY A 13 6.92 8.93 2.36
C GLY A 13 5.97 7.75 2.55
N TRP A 14 5.77 7.31 3.79
CA TRP A 14 4.81 6.26 4.12
C TRP A 14 3.36 6.68 3.87
N THR A 15 2.98 7.91 4.19
CA THR A 15 1.65 8.45 3.88
C THR A 15 1.38 8.42 2.37
N LEU A 16 2.32 8.87 1.55
CA LEU A 16 2.21 8.81 0.09
C LEU A 16 2.13 7.36 -0.43
N PHE A 17 2.92 6.45 0.14
CA PHE A 17 2.90 5.04 -0.22
C PHE A 17 1.54 4.39 0.08
N PHE A 18 0.98 4.61 1.29
CA PHE A 18 -0.35 4.11 1.64
C PHE A 18 -1.45 4.74 0.78
N LEU A 19 -1.34 6.03 0.48
CA LEU A 19 -2.28 6.70 -0.42
C LEU A 19 -2.27 6.05 -1.82
N ALA A 20 -1.08 5.77 -2.35
CA ALA A 20 -0.91 5.07 -3.62
C ALA A 20 -1.47 3.63 -3.56
N LEU A 21 -1.24 2.90 -2.46
CA LEU A 21 -1.82 1.57 -2.21
C LEU A 21 -3.35 1.60 -2.26
N VAL A 22 -3.98 2.55 -1.56
CA VAL A 22 -5.45 2.71 -1.58
C VAL A 22 -5.93 3.00 -2.99
N ILE A 23 -5.30 3.92 -3.70
CA ILE A 23 -5.66 4.24 -5.09
C ILE A 23 -5.51 3.00 -5.98
N LEU A 24 -4.42 2.24 -5.87
CA LEU A 24 -4.19 1.00 -6.63
C LEU A 24 -5.28 -0.05 -6.35
N GLY A 25 -5.74 -0.17 -5.10
CA GLY A 25 -6.82 -1.06 -4.69
C GLY A 25 -8.17 -0.74 -5.35
N TYR A 26 -8.37 0.49 -5.82
CA TYR A 26 -9.56 0.89 -6.59
C TYR A 26 -9.28 1.00 -8.09
N VAL A 27 -8.14 1.51 -8.51
CA VAL A 27 -7.86 1.69 -9.94
C VAL A 27 -7.69 0.35 -10.63
N VAL A 28 -6.89 -0.56 -10.09
CA VAL A 28 -6.56 -1.82 -10.78
C VAL A 28 -7.78 -2.73 -10.99
N PRO A 29 -8.61 -3.04 -9.97
CA PRO A 29 -9.77 -3.89 -10.19
C PRO A 29 -10.85 -3.25 -11.06
N PHE A 30 -11.02 -1.93 -10.99
CA PHE A 30 -12.09 -1.21 -11.70
C PHE A 30 -11.66 -0.63 -13.06
N THR A 31 -10.39 -0.77 -13.47
CA THR A 31 -9.92 -0.36 -14.81
C THR A 31 -9.28 -1.52 -15.59
N LEU A 32 -8.26 -2.17 -15.03
CA LEU A 32 -7.47 -3.20 -15.72
C LEU A 32 -8.15 -4.56 -15.69
N LEU A 33 -8.80 -4.91 -14.58
CA LEU A 33 -9.50 -6.18 -14.44
C LEU A 33 -10.97 -6.11 -14.89
N THR A 34 -11.46 -4.93 -15.31
CA THR A 34 -12.83 -4.77 -15.80
C THR A 34 -13.12 -5.63 -17.03
N SER A 35 -12.13 -5.91 -17.88
CA SER A 35 -12.29 -6.84 -19.01
C SER A 35 -11.97 -8.29 -18.67
N VAL A 36 -11.35 -8.54 -17.51
CA VAL A 36 -11.05 -9.89 -17.01
C VAL A 36 -12.28 -10.38 -16.28
N ALA A 37 -13.27 -10.87 -17.04
CA ALA A 37 -14.54 -11.42 -16.56
C ALA A 37 -14.41 -12.70 -15.69
N LYS A 38 -13.21 -13.02 -15.18
CA LYS A 38 -12.93 -14.22 -14.39
C LYS A 38 -12.50 -13.83 -12.98
N VAL A 39 -13.26 -14.31 -11.99
CA VAL A 39 -12.99 -14.22 -10.54
C VAL A 39 -11.53 -14.57 -10.19
N TYR A 40 -10.92 -15.50 -10.94
CA TYR A 40 -9.52 -15.90 -10.77
C TYR A 40 -8.50 -14.76 -10.96
N GLY A 41 -8.72 -13.86 -11.92
CA GLY A 41 -7.80 -12.73 -12.16
C GLY A 41 -7.89 -11.68 -11.05
N ALA A 42 -9.11 -11.39 -10.60
CA ALA A 42 -9.36 -10.52 -9.45
C ALA A 42 -8.76 -11.11 -8.17
N PHE A 43 -8.94 -12.41 -7.93
CA PHE A 43 -8.43 -13.07 -6.74
C PHE A 43 -6.90 -13.02 -6.63
N LEU A 44 -6.18 -13.25 -7.74
CA LEU A 44 -4.72 -13.15 -7.79
C LEU A 44 -4.23 -11.72 -7.48
N PHE A 45 -4.89 -10.71 -8.04
CA PHE A 45 -4.57 -9.31 -7.73
C PHE A 45 -4.80 -9.00 -6.24
N TRP A 46 -5.96 -9.36 -5.71
CA TRP A 46 -6.29 -9.11 -4.30
C TRP A 46 -5.36 -9.84 -3.34
N ALA A 47 -4.94 -11.07 -3.66
CA ALA A 47 -3.97 -11.82 -2.86
C ALA A 47 -2.59 -11.14 -2.85
N ALA A 48 -2.07 -10.73 -4.01
CA ALA A 48 -0.81 -10.00 -4.10
C ALA A 48 -0.88 -8.64 -3.39
N PHE A 49 -1.99 -7.92 -3.56
CA PHE A 49 -2.25 -6.64 -2.91
C PHE A 49 -2.26 -6.77 -1.38
N ALA A 50 -2.95 -7.79 -0.85
CA ALA A 50 -3.00 -8.06 0.58
C ALA A 50 -1.61 -8.36 1.16
N ILE A 51 -0.78 -9.16 0.46
CA ILE A 51 0.60 -9.44 0.90
C ILE A 51 1.42 -8.15 1.00
N VAL A 52 1.35 -7.29 -0.02
CA VAL A 52 2.08 -6.00 -0.02
C VAL A 52 1.59 -5.11 1.12
N ALA A 53 0.28 -5.02 1.35
CA ALA A 53 -0.28 -4.24 2.44
C ALA A 53 0.16 -4.75 3.83
N VAL A 54 0.16 -6.08 4.04
CA VAL A 54 0.60 -6.70 5.29
C VAL A 54 2.09 -6.44 5.55
N ILE A 55 2.95 -6.59 4.53
CA ILE A 55 4.38 -6.29 4.66
C ILE A 55 4.61 -4.82 5.00
N ALA A 56 3.90 -3.92 4.30
CA ALA A 56 3.98 -2.48 4.53
C ALA A 56 3.61 -2.11 5.98
N VAL A 57 2.50 -2.65 6.49
CA VAL A 57 2.09 -2.47 7.89
C VAL A 57 3.11 -3.09 8.84
N GLY A 58 3.63 -4.29 8.54
CA GLY A 58 4.64 -4.95 9.35
C GLY A 58 5.91 -4.11 9.52
N ILE A 59 6.42 -3.53 8.44
CA ILE A 59 7.61 -2.65 8.48
C ILE A 59 7.31 -1.38 9.25
N LEU A 60 6.16 -0.74 9.02
CA LEU A 60 5.77 0.48 9.72
C LEU A 60 5.66 0.23 11.24
N THR A 61 5.05 -0.88 11.63
CA THR A 61 4.81 -1.23 13.03
C THR A 61 6.08 -1.72 13.70
N ALA A 62 6.99 -2.39 12.97
CA ALA A 62 8.30 -2.79 13.48
C ALA A 62 9.19 -1.58 13.82
N GLY A 63 9.12 -0.51 13.02
CA GLY A 63 9.80 0.76 13.31
C GLY A 63 9.17 1.58 14.44
N TRP A 64 8.06 1.13 15.02
CA TRP A 64 7.41 1.72 16.19
C TRP A 64 7.91 1.14 17.51
N ARG A 65 8.71 0.06 17.47
CA ARG A 65 9.22 -0.63 18.67
C ARG A 65 10.57 -0.08 19.18
N ASP A 66 10.96 1.11 18.70
CA ASP A 66 12.03 1.91 19.29
C ASP A 66 11.46 3.08 20.10
#